data_AF-A0A6V7VAL3-F1
#
_entry.id   AF-A0A6V7VAL3-F1
#
_cell.length_a   1.000
_cell.length_b   1.000
_cell.length_c   1.000
_cell.angle_alpha   90.00
_cell.angle_beta   90.00
_cell.angle_gamma   90.00
#
_symmetry.space_group_name_H-M   'P 1'
#
loop_
_entity.id
_entity.type
_entity.pdbx_description
1 polymer ?
#
loop_
_entity_poly.entity_id
_entity_poly.type
_entity_poly.pdbx_seq_one_letter_code
_entity_poly.pdbx_strand_id
1 'polypeptide(L)'
;MQWGWKNDYFLGANKRLKQMVGCYAEIPLIHSDVFSAIFNLKPQGEEERANQMIQLLNESFIKNNLSKHYQTIGEVKREFGIKADGKYKEIEMMEELLKNIKRLFSEETFTEHLPNRIERIMSKILNFMRQFEEGSLRRKEWAERMNARNMRHFFDEDFYENWYNLIVKDLENGIIGTIQKIEQLIPQLYSNTVNGTAIMAGSTILFGNASSKNQERLAMFMDDLLECIFNDVKNTSAQMLREFQRAMNDLQSSQTLLFRKELPEYLSNFEFGTKFVHENFAQINVFLHKMNVEHWRQEPTYSIWSFFCDIGATMSLFLGASMLTIIEVLYFVLSSSRIYKTIEVWRQQKFTGNNEQIKKTKMINKSC
;
A
#
# COMPACT_ATOMS: atom_id res chain seq x y z
N MET A 1 2.45 11.10 10.67
CA MET A 1 3.59 11.95 11.09
C MET A 1 3.83 13.00 10.03
N GLN A 2 3.84 14.27 10.41
CA GLN A 2 3.95 15.41 9.48
C GLN A 2 5.39 15.60 8.95
N TRP A 3 6.10 14.54 8.55
CA TRP A 3 7.46 14.67 8.01
C TRP A 3 7.49 15.53 6.75
N GLY A 4 6.42 15.46 5.95
CA GLY A 4 6.23 16.34 4.79
C GLY A 4 7.12 15.93 3.61
N TRP A 5 6.64 16.26 2.41
CA TRP A 5 7.32 15.99 1.13
C TRP A 5 7.63 17.28 0.36
N LYS A 6 7.14 18.40 0.89
CA LYS A 6 7.32 19.75 0.35
C LYS A 6 8.09 20.57 1.36
N ASN A 7 8.93 21.46 0.88
CA ASN A 7 9.70 22.34 1.77
C ASN A 7 8.80 23.20 2.69
N ASP A 8 7.62 23.61 2.22
CA ASP A 8 6.66 24.41 3.01
C ASP A 8 6.17 23.70 4.28
N TYR A 9 6.11 22.37 4.27
CA TYR A 9 5.58 21.55 5.37
C TYR A 9 6.61 20.59 5.97
N PHE A 10 7.84 20.59 5.44
CA PHE A 10 8.91 19.75 5.95
C PHE A 10 9.46 20.37 7.23
N LEU A 11 9.27 19.66 8.35
CA LEU A 11 9.92 20.01 9.61
C LEU A 11 11.09 19.05 9.85
N GLY A 12 12.31 19.57 9.78
CA GLY A 12 13.54 18.82 10.06
C GLY A 12 13.67 18.39 11.53
N ALA A 13 14.61 17.48 11.81
CA ALA A 13 14.76 16.86 13.13
C ALA A 13 14.99 17.88 14.26
N ASN A 14 15.83 18.89 14.03
CA ASN A 14 16.12 19.94 15.01
C ASN A 14 14.87 20.77 15.36
N LYS A 15 14.16 21.28 14.35
CA LYS A 15 12.91 22.05 14.55
C LYS A 15 11.84 21.21 15.28
N ARG A 16 11.74 19.92 14.98
CA ARG A 16 10.84 19.00 15.73
C ARG A 16 11.25 18.88 17.19
N LEU A 17 12.54 18.69 17.43
CA LEU A 17 13.06 18.54 18.78
C LEU A 17 12.80 19.80 19.61
N LYS A 18 13.02 20.99 19.05
CA LYS A 18 12.68 22.28 19.69
C LYS A 18 11.20 22.41 20.04
N GLN A 19 10.30 21.85 19.23
CA GLN A 19 8.85 21.88 19.49
C GLN A 19 8.40 20.84 20.52
N MET A 20 9.05 19.67 20.55
CA MET A 20 8.65 18.56 21.41
C MET A 20 9.31 18.58 22.79
N VAL A 21 10.50 19.17 22.90
CA VAL A 21 11.31 19.19 24.12
C VAL A 21 11.58 20.63 24.53
N GLY A 22 10.88 21.10 25.57
CA GLY A 22 10.98 22.48 26.07
C GLY A 22 12.42 22.84 26.48
N CYS A 23 13.07 21.97 27.26
CA CYS A 23 14.44 22.23 27.73
C CYS A 23 15.44 22.42 26.58
N TYR A 24 15.26 21.71 25.45
CA TYR A 24 16.14 21.83 24.29
C TYR A 24 16.00 23.19 23.59
N ALA A 25 14.81 23.79 23.62
CA ALA A 25 14.57 25.14 23.10
C ALA A 25 15.01 26.23 24.09
N GLU A 26 14.86 25.99 25.40
CA GLU A 26 15.09 26.99 26.45
C GLU A 26 16.56 27.11 26.88
N ILE A 27 17.31 26.00 26.92
CA ILE A 27 18.72 25.99 27.38
C ILE A 27 19.62 26.98 26.61
N PRO A 28 19.56 27.07 25.26
CA PRO A 28 20.31 28.09 24.52
C PRO A 28 19.94 29.54 24.86
N LEU A 29 18.72 29.77 25.37
CA LEU A 29 18.25 31.09 25.78
C LEU A 29 18.71 31.43 27.20
N ILE A 30 18.57 30.47 28.12
CA ILE A 30 18.98 30.60 29.53
C ILE A 30 20.49 30.81 29.63
N HIS A 31 21.28 29.97 28.94
CA HIS A 31 22.75 29.98 28.97
C HIS A 31 23.35 30.63 27.73
N SER A 32 22.73 31.72 27.26
CA SER A 32 23.09 32.38 26.00
C SER A 32 24.56 32.86 25.93
N ASP A 33 25.16 33.26 27.05
CA ASP A 33 26.56 33.64 27.15
C ASP A 33 27.51 32.45 26.97
N VAL A 34 27.18 31.30 27.57
CA VAL A 34 27.91 30.04 27.40
C VAL A 34 27.82 29.55 25.95
N PHE A 35 26.62 29.53 25.36
CA PHE A 35 26.48 29.14 23.96
C PHE A 35 27.20 30.09 23.00
N SER A 36 27.17 31.39 23.27
CA SER A 36 27.94 32.37 22.48
C SER A 36 29.44 32.06 22.53
N ALA A 37 29.98 31.63 23.68
CA ALA A 37 31.36 31.17 23.79
C ALA A 37 31.61 29.86 23.01
N ILE A 38 30.70 28.88 23.11
CA ILE A 38 30.80 27.59 22.39
C ILE A 38 30.76 27.77 20.87
N PHE A 39 29.85 28.59 20.34
CA PHE A 39 29.73 28.79 18.90
C PHE A 39 30.90 29.57 18.32
N ASN A 40 31.49 30.49 19.10
CA ASN A 40 32.64 31.30 18.72
C ASN A 40 34.00 30.68 19.12
N LEU A 41 34.03 29.41 19.53
CA LEU A 41 35.29 28.73 19.83
C LEU A 41 36.21 28.75 18.60
N LYS A 42 37.32 29.48 18.69
CA LYS A 42 38.35 29.49 17.65
C LYS A 42 39.23 28.24 17.77
N PRO A 43 39.71 27.68 16.65
CA PRO A 43 40.72 26.64 16.71
C PRO A 43 41.97 27.21 17.40
N GLN A 44 42.33 26.62 18.53
CA GLN A 44 43.40 27.14 19.37
C GLN A 44 44.77 26.75 18.84
N GLY A 45 45.69 27.71 18.84
CA GLY A 45 47.09 27.46 18.52
C GLY A 45 47.78 26.62 19.62
N GLU A 46 48.93 26.00 19.30
CA GLU A 46 49.70 25.25 20.30
C GLU A 46 50.09 26.11 21.51
N GLU A 47 50.38 27.39 21.27
CA GLU A 47 50.73 28.37 22.31
C GLU A 47 49.57 28.65 23.27
N GLU A 48 48.35 28.81 22.75
CA GLU A 48 47.15 29.03 23.58
C GLU A 48 46.85 27.81 24.45
N ARG A 49 46.97 26.60 23.87
CA ARG A 49 46.81 25.35 24.61
C ARG A 49 47.88 25.17 25.69
N ALA A 50 49.13 25.51 25.39
CA ALA A 50 50.22 25.49 26.36
C ALA A 50 49.94 26.45 27.53
N ASN A 51 49.46 27.67 27.23
CA ASN A 51 49.10 28.66 28.25
C ASN A 51 47.93 28.21 29.13
N GLN A 52 46.92 27.56 28.56
CA GLN A 52 45.79 27.01 29.34
C GLN A 52 46.22 25.84 30.24
N MET A 53 47.08 24.94 29.74
CA MET A 53 47.65 23.88 30.58
C MET A 53 48.37 24.45 31.79
N ILE A 54 49.12 25.53 31.63
CA ILE A 54 49.83 26.19 32.73
C ILE A 54 48.84 26.80 33.72
N GLN A 55 47.76 27.42 33.26
CA GLN A 55 46.74 27.96 34.17
C GLN A 55 46.08 26.84 35.02
N LEU A 56 45.85 25.66 34.44
CA LEU A 56 45.23 24.53 35.14
C LEU A 56 46.18 23.75 36.06
N LEU A 57 47.49 23.91 35.88
CA LEU A 57 48.50 23.26 36.72
C LEU A 57 48.73 24.01 38.04
N ASN A 58 48.05 25.13 38.29
CA ASN A 58 48.68 26.20 39.06
C ASN A 58 47.80 26.97 40.05
N GLU A 59 48.02 26.76 41.36
CA GLU A 59 47.65 27.68 42.44
C GLU A 59 48.87 28.39 43.08
N SER A 60 50.11 27.91 42.88
CA SER A 60 51.32 28.37 43.63
C SER A 60 52.52 28.82 42.77
N PHE A 61 52.60 28.39 41.52
CA PHE A 61 53.68 28.67 40.56
C PHE A 61 53.48 30.00 39.81
N ILE A 62 52.23 30.49 39.64
CA ILE A 62 51.95 31.85 39.10
C ILE A 62 52.65 32.92 39.94
N LYS A 63 52.73 32.74 41.27
CA LYS A 63 53.36 33.70 42.19
C LYS A 63 54.87 33.82 42.02
N ASN A 64 55.54 32.80 41.46
CA ASN A 64 57.01 32.74 41.42
C ASN A 64 57.64 32.89 40.03
N ASN A 65 56.92 32.64 38.93
CA ASN A 65 57.48 32.65 37.56
C ASN A 65 56.50 33.22 36.51
N LEU A 66 56.07 34.46 36.69
CA LEU A 66 55.23 35.22 35.74
C LEU A 66 55.88 35.50 34.36
N SER A 67 57.13 35.08 34.13
CA SER A 67 57.94 35.51 32.97
C SER A 67 58.34 34.40 31.99
N LYS A 68 57.99 33.13 32.23
CA LYS A 68 58.24 32.05 31.26
C LYS A 68 57.01 31.84 30.39
N HIS A 69 57.14 32.21 29.12
CA HIS A 69 56.14 31.97 28.09
C HIS A 69 56.46 30.66 27.37
N TYR A 70 55.49 29.77 27.23
CA TYR A 70 55.67 28.46 26.59
C TYR A 70 55.01 28.51 25.21
N GLN A 71 55.76 28.13 24.18
CA GLN A 71 55.26 28.18 22.80
C GLN A 71 54.63 26.86 22.37
N THR A 72 55.02 25.75 23.01
CA THR A 72 54.55 24.42 22.64
C THR A 72 54.08 23.60 23.85
N ILE A 73 53.11 22.73 23.61
CA ILE A 73 52.64 21.74 24.59
C ILE A 73 53.81 20.83 25.05
N GLY A 74 54.75 20.54 24.15
CA GLY A 74 55.92 19.72 24.43
C GLY A 74 56.83 20.31 25.51
N GLU A 75 56.99 21.63 25.55
CA GLU A 75 57.76 22.32 26.59
C GLU A 75 57.10 22.19 27.97
N VAL A 76 55.78 22.37 28.04
CA VAL A 76 55.00 22.19 29.27
C VAL A 76 55.09 20.75 29.77
N LYS A 77 54.99 19.77 28.88
CA LYS A 77 55.13 18.34 29.24
C LYS A 77 56.52 17.98 29.73
N ARG A 78 57.58 18.56 29.15
CA ARG A 78 58.97 18.35 29.61
C ARG A 78 59.19 18.88 31.02
N GLU A 79 58.57 19.99 31.38
CA GLU A 79 58.78 20.63 32.70
C GLU A 79 57.90 20.03 33.81
N PHE A 80 56.65 19.68 33.50
CA PHE A 80 55.67 19.22 34.49
C PHE A 80 55.36 17.71 34.43
N GLY A 81 55.91 17.00 33.44
CA GLY A 81 55.82 15.54 33.29
C GLY A 81 54.39 15.01 33.32
N ILE A 82 54.16 13.99 34.16
CA ILE A 82 52.88 13.24 34.25
C ILE A 82 51.70 14.16 34.61
N LYS A 83 51.92 15.22 35.40
CA LYS A 83 50.85 16.16 35.78
C LYS A 83 50.33 16.94 34.57
N ALA A 84 51.23 17.38 33.68
CA ALA A 84 50.86 18.03 32.44
C ALA A 84 50.10 17.09 31.49
N ASP A 85 50.51 15.81 31.39
CA ASP A 85 49.77 14.84 30.59
C ASP A 85 48.34 14.60 31.10
N GLY A 86 48.14 14.58 32.41
CA GLY A 86 46.80 14.52 33.02
C GLY A 86 45.94 15.73 32.62
N LYS A 87 46.47 16.94 32.77
CA LYS A 87 45.76 18.19 32.42
C LYS A 87 45.47 18.32 30.92
N TYR A 88 46.39 17.87 30.08
CA TYR A 88 46.18 17.83 28.65
C TYR A 88 44.98 16.95 28.27
N LYS A 89 44.87 15.76 28.88
CA LYS A 89 43.71 14.87 28.66
C LYS A 89 42.39 15.47 29.16
N GLU A 90 42.40 16.18 30.28
CA GLU A 90 41.22 16.91 30.77
C GLU A 90 40.76 18.00 29.78
N ILE A 91 41.70 18.77 29.22
CA ILE A 91 41.41 19.78 28.18
C ILE A 91 40.84 19.11 26.93
N GLU A 92 41.49 18.05 26.42
CA GLU A 92 41.05 17.34 25.21
C GLU A 92 39.64 16.76 25.37
N MET A 93 39.34 16.17 26.53
CA MET A 93 38.02 15.68 26.88
C MET A 93 36.98 16.82 26.87
N MET A 94 37.30 17.98 27.46
CA MET A 94 36.40 19.14 27.48
C MET A 94 36.20 19.74 26.08
N GLU A 95 37.25 19.84 25.26
CA GLU A 95 37.13 20.30 23.86
C GLU A 95 36.19 19.38 23.06
N GLU A 96 36.34 18.06 23.20
CA GLU A 96 35.48 17.10 22.51
C GLU A 96 34.03 17.16 23.02
N LEU A 97 33.82 17.37 24.33
CA LEU A 97 32.49 17.59 24.90
C LEU A 97 31.82 18.84 24.30
N LEU A 98 32.52 19.99 24.33
CA LEU A 98 32.01 21.26 23.79
C LEU A 98 31.71 21.19 22.29
N LYS A 99 32.53 20.45 21.54
CA LYS A 99 32.32 20.20 20.11
C LYS A 99 31.06 19.38 19.85
N ASN A 100 30.82 18.33 20.64
CA ASN A 100 29.60 17.52 20.52
C ASN A 100 28.36 18.32 20.94
N ILE A 101 28.45 19.18 21.96
CA ILE A 101 27.38 20.11 22.33
C ILE A 101 27.10 21.09 21.17
N LYS A 102 28.13 21.73 20.61
CA LYS A 102 27.99 22.63 19.45
C LYS A 102 27.27 21.93 18.29
N ARG A 103 27.66 20.69 17.98
CA ARG A 103 27.03 19.89 16.92
C ARG A 103 25.56 19.60 17.22
N LEU A 104 25.22 19.27 18.47
CA LEU A 104 23.85 18.93 18.86
C LEU A 104 22.89 20.14 18.77
N PHE A 105 23.37 21.35 19.02
CA PHE A 105 22.55 22.58 19.03
C PHE A 105 22.70 23.45 17.79
N SER A 106 23.67 23.16 16.89
CA SER A 106 23.85 23.91 15.66
C SER A 106 22.79 23.56 14.62
N GLU A 107 22.12 24.56 14.06
CA GLU A 107 21.12 24.37 13.00
C GLU A 107 21.75 23.80 11.71
N GLU A 108 22.99 24.17 11.42
CA GLU A 108 23.75 23.73 10.23
C GLU A 108 24.04 22.22 10.21
N THR A 109 23.94 21.55 11.37
CA THR A 109 24.19 20.10 11.46
C THR A 109 23.06 19.28 10.86
N PHE A 110 21.85 19.87 10.77
CA PHE A 110 20.63 19.16 10.43
C PHE A 110 20.05 19.60 9.09
N THR A 111 19.31 18.70 8.46
CA THR A 111 18.65 18.97 7.18
C THR A 111 17.48 19.93 7.39
N GLU A 112 17.56 21.10 6.77
CA GLU A 112 16.47 22.09 6.80
C GLU A 112 15.55 21.99 5.58
N HIS A 113 16.10 21.65 4.41
CA HIS A 113 15.37 21.62 3.14
C HIS A 113 15.56 20.30 2.41
N LEU A 114 14.47 19.81 1.81
CA LEU A 114 14.47 18.65 0.94
C LEU A 114 14.93 19.01 -0.48
N PRO A 115 15.59 18.07 -1.19
CA PRO A 115 15.91 18.24 -2.60
C PRO A 115 14.65 18.44 -3.46
N ASN A 116 14.65 19.46 -4.33
CA ASN A 116 13.53 19.81 -5.21
C ASN A 116 12.98 18.64 -6.07
N ARG A 117 13.83 17.65 -6.37
CA ARG A 117 13.45 16.46 -7.15
C ARG A 117 12.39 15.63 -6.43
N ILE A 118 12.51 15.44 -5.11
CA ILE A 118 11.58 14.65 -4.30
C ILE A 118 10.20 15.30 -4.32
N GLU A 119 10.16 16.60 -4.03
CA GLU A 119 8.93 17.38 -3.98
C GLU A 119 8.15 17.30 -5.31
N ARG A 120 8.87 17.47 -6.44
CA ARG A 120 8.26 17.43 -7.77
C ARG A 120 7.64 16.06 -8.08
N ILE A 121 8.34 14.97 -7.79
CA ILE A 121 7.86 13.62 -8.11
C ILE A 121 6.73 13.22 -7.17
N MET A 122 6.83 13.48 -5.87
CA MET A 122 5.76 13.22 -4.91
C MET A 122 4.50 14.01 -5.24
N SER A 123 4.63 15.29 -5.61
CA SER A 123 3.48 16.10 -6.04
C SER A 123 2.79 15.52 -7.28
N LYS A 124 3.57 14.97 -8.23
CA LYS A 124 3.03 14.29 -9.41
C LYS A 124 2.28 13.00 -9.04
N ILE A 125 2.84 12.20 -8.13
CA ILE A 125 2.22 10.97 -7.64
C ILE A 125 0.90 11.27 -6.92
N LEU A 126 0.88 12.24 -6.00
CA LEU A 126 -0.33 12.66 -5.31
C LEU A 126 -1.41 13.17 -6.28
N ASN A 127 -1.02 13.91 -7.32
CA ASN A 127 -1.96 14.35 -8.35
C ASN A 127 -2.54 13.17 -9.15
N PHE A 128 -1.75 12.13 -9.43
CA PHE A 128 -2.27 10.91 -10.07
C PHE A 128 -3.22 10.13 -9.17
N MET A 129 -2.95 10.05 -7.86
CA MET A 129 -3.87 9.43 -6.91
C MET A 129 -5.20 10.19 -6.87
N ARG A 130 -5.15 11.51 -6.74
CA ARG A 130 -6.35 12.36 -6.74
C ARG A 130 -7.18 12.20 -8.01
N GLN A 131 -6.53 12.21 -9.19
CA GLN A 131 -7.23 11.99 -10.46
C GLN A 131 -7.92 10.63 -10.52
N PHE A 132 -7.31 9.59 -9.94
CA PHE A 132 -7.89 8.26 -9.87
C PHE A 132 -9.09 8.21 -8.92
N GLU A 133 -8.99 8.83 -7.74
CA GLU A 133 -10.09 8.94 -6.77
C GLU A 133 -11.28 9.74 -7.31
N GLU A 134 -11.01 10.84 -8.03
CA GLU A 134 -12.02 11.67 -8.70
C GLU A 134 -12.62 10.98 -9.95
N GLY A 135 -12.13 9.80 -10.33
CA GLY A 135 -12.63 9.02 -11.48
C GLY A 135 -12.21 9.56 -12.85
N SER A 136 -11.43 10.64 -12.88
CA SER A 136 -10.89 11.24 -14.11
C SER A 136 -9.87 10.34 -14.82
N LEU A 137 -9.18 9.47 -14.07
CA LEU A 137 -8.16 8.56 -14.59
C LEU A 137 -8.62 7.10 -14.47
N ARG A 138 -8.61 6.38 -15.60
CA ARG A 138 -8.97 4.95 -15.64
C ARG A 138 -7.94 4.13 -14.87
N ARG A 139 -8.40 3.05 -14.21
CA ARG A 139 -7.54 2.15 -13.40
C ARG A 139 -6.34 1.60 -14.20
N LYS A 140 -6.53 1.25 -15.47
CA LYS A 140 -5.46 0.80 -16.36
C LYS A 140 -4.41 1.88 -16.60
N GLU A 141 -4.83 3.08 -16.98
CA GLU A 141 -3.91 4.20 -17.24
C GLU A 141 -3.14 4.61 -15.98
N TRP A 142 -3.80 4.58 -14.82
CA TRP A 142 -3.15 4.79 -13.53
C TRP A 142 -2.08 3.71 -13.27
N ALA A 143 -2.43 2.44 -13.48
CA ALA A 143 -1.53 1.31 -13.27
C ALA A 143 -0.29 1.37 -14.18
N GLU A 144 -0.45 1.69 -15.46
CA GLU A 144 0.66 1.87 -16.39
C GLU A 144 1.57 3.03 -16.00
N ARG A 145 0.99 4.16 -15.57
CA ARG A 145 1.76 5.34 -15.10
C ARG A 145 2.53 5.05 -13.82
N MET A 146 1.94 4.29 -12.89
CA MET A 146 2.62 3.86 -11.67
C MET A 146 3.69 2.80 -11.95
N ASN A 147 3.47 1.87 -12.87
CA ASN A 147 4.47 0.85 -13.25
C ASN A 147 5.59 1.40 -14.18
N ALA A 148 5.53 2.68 -14.55
CA ALA A 148 6.56 3.31 -15.37
C ALA A 148 7.95 3.19 -14.72
N ARG A 149 9.00 3.01 -15.54
CA ARG A 149 10.38 2.84 -15.05
C ARG A 149 10.81 3.98 -14.11
N ASN A 150 10.44 5.22 -14.44
CA ASN A 150 10.79 6.38 -13.63
C ASN A 150 10.13 6.35 -12.24
N MET A 151 8.90 5.81 -12.13
CA MET A 151 8.22 5.69 -10.84
C MET A 151 8.84 4.58 -9.99
N ARG A 152 9.15 3.43 -10.60
CA ARG A 152 9.85 2.34 -9.91
C ARG A 152 11.23 2.78 -9.39
N HIS A 153 12.06 3.38 -10.25
CA HIS A 153 13.36 3.92 -9.84
C HIS A 153 13.25 4.96 -8.73
N PHE A 154 12.25 5.84 -8.81
CA PHE A 154 12.03 6.84 -7.77
C PHE A 154 11.80 6.18 -6.40
N PHE A 155 10.90 5.19 -6.33
CA PHE A 155 10.56 4.55 -5.08
C PHE A 155 11.64 3.57 -4.59
N ASP A 156 12.39 2.92 -5.49
CA ASP A 156 13.44 1.97 -5.11
C ASP A 156 14.73 2.67 -4.65
N GLU A 157 15.09 3.82 -5.23
CA GLU A 157 16.37 4.50 -4.97
C GLU A 157 16.17 5.95 -4.49
N ASP A 158 15.63 6.81 -5.36
CA ASP A 158 15.65 8.27 -5.11
C ASP A 158 14.94 8.64 -3.79
N PHE A 159 13.84 7.98 -3.47
CA PHE A 159 13.05 8.22 -2.26
C PHE A 159 13.82 7.80 -0.99
N TYR A 160 14.51 6.68 -1.03
CA TYR A 160 15.32 6.22 0.10
C TYR A 160 16.52 7.14 0.34
N GLU A 161 17.25 7.47 -0.72
CA GLU A 161 18.45 8.29 -0.60
C GLU A 161 18.15 9.74 -0.21
N ASN A 162 17.15 10.35 -0.83
CA ASN A 162 16.93 11.79 -0.75
C ASN A 162 15.82 12.21 0.23
N TRP A 163 15.21 11.27 0.94
CA TRP A 163 14.22 11.58 1.97
C TRP A 163 14.41 10.72 3.22
N TYR A 164 14.38 9.39 3.10
CA TYR A 164 14.53 8.50 4.24
C TYR A 164 15.91 8.63 4.91
N ASN A 165 16.98 8.46 4.14
CA ASN A 165 18.35 8.47 4.67
C ASN A 165 18.73 9.82 5.27
N LEU A 166 18.17 10.94 4.79
CA LEU A 166 18.39 12.26 5.36
C LEU A 166 17.83 12.34 6.79
N ILE A 167 16.57 11.94 6.96
CA ILE A 167 15.90 11.98 8.27
C ILE A 167 16.57 11.00 9.24
N VAL A 168 16.87 9.78 8.79
CA VAL A 168 17.57 8.78 9.62
C VAL A 168 18.95 9.29 10.01
N LYS A 169 19.72 9.86 9.07
CA LYS A 169 21.05 10.42 9.36
C LYS A 169 20.97 11.52 10.42
N ASP A 170 20.01 12.42 10.32
CA ASP A 170 19.84 13.49 11.29
C ASP A 170 19.50 12.96 12.69
N LEU A 171 18.60 11.98 12.79
CA LEU A 171 18.20 11.39 14.08
C LEU A 171 19.27 10.46 14.67
N GLU A 172 19.73 9.47 13.91
CA GLU A 172 20.69 8.45 14.35
C GLU A 172 22.09 9.03 14.52
N ASN A 173 22.61 9.72 13.49
CA ASN A 173 23.99 10.19 13.51
C ASN A 173 24.13 11.64 14.01
N GLY A 174 23.10 12.47 13.80
CA GLY A 174 23.09 13.86 14.23
C GLY A 174 22.79 14.00 15.72
N ILE A 175 21.68 13.40 16.18
CA ILE A 175 21.22 13.52 17.57
C ILE A 175 21.75 12.35 18.41
N ILE A 176 21.24 11.14 18.19
CA ILE A 176 21.47 9.99 19.08
C ILE A 176 22.95 9.64 19.16
N GLY A 177 23.64 9.58 18.02
CA GLY A 177 25.07 9.28 17.95
C GLY A 177 25.94 10.36 18.61
N THR A 178 25.53 11.63 18.55
CA THR A 178 26.22 12.72 19.28
C THR A 178 25.99 12.59 20.78
N ILE A 179 24.78 12.25 21.21
CA ILE A 179 24.45 12.01 22.63
C ILE A 179 25.23 10.81 23.17
N GLN A 180 25.37 9.72 22.41
CA GLN A 180 26.17 8.57 22.80
C GLN A 180 27.64 8.93 22.99
N LYS A 181 28.20 9.80 22.15
CA LYS A 181 29.57 10.30 22.33
C LYS A 181 29.71 11.13 23.61
N ILE A 182 28.73 11.97 23.92
CA ILE A 182 28.70 12.72 25.19
C ILE A 182 28.60 11.74 26.37
N GLU A 183 27.75 10.71 26.28
CA GLU A 183 27.56 9.66 27.30
C GLU A 183 28.87 8.93 27.61
N GLN A 184 29.68 8.63 26.59
CA GLN A 184 30.99 7.99 26.76
C GLN A 184 31.99 8.84 27.55
N LEU A 185 31.83 10.17 27.55
CA LEU A 185 32.71 11.09 28.29
C LEU A 185 32.29 11.25 29.76
N ILE A 186 31.07 10.84 30.14
CA ILE A 186 30.51 11.06 31.49
C ILE A 186 31.35 10.45 32.62
N PRO A 187 31.87 9.21 32.54
CA PRO A 187 32.66 8.65 33.63
C PRO A 187 33.92 9.48 33.94
N GLN A 188 34.60 9.96 32.89
CA GLN A 188 35.78 10.80 33.02
C GLN A 188 35.41 12.21 33.48
N LEU A 189 34.29 12.75 32.99
CA LEU A 189 33.78 14.04 33.43
C LEU A 189 33.48 14.00 34.93
N TYR A 190 32.77 12.99 35.43
CA TYR A 190 32.45 12.86 36.86
C TYR A 190 33.70 12.79 37.73
N SER A 191 34.70 11.98 37.37
CA SER A 191 35.95 11.89 38.14
C SER A 191 36.70 13.22 38.16
N ASN A 192 36.70 13.96 37.05
CA ASN A 192 37.40 15.24 36.93
C ASN A 192 36.61 16.40 37.55
N THR A 193 35.29 16.28 37.66
CA THR A 193 34.43 17.26 38.34
C THR A 193 34.55 17.14 39.86
N VAL A 194 34.64 15.92 40.42
CA VAL A 194 34.91 15.73 41.86
C VAL A 194 36.25 16.34 42.26
N ASN A 195 37.24 16.31 41.37
CA ASN A 195 38.54 16.96 41.57
C ASN A 195 38.50 18.48 41.32
N GLY A 196 37.37 19.03 40.86
CA GLY A 196 37.19 20.45 40.51
C GLY A 196 37.86 20.88 39.20
N THR A 197 38.45 19.94 38.46
CA THR A 197 39.38 20.25 37.37
C THR A 197 38.68 20.37 36.01
N ALA A 198 37.61 19.61 35.76
CA ALA A 198 36.85 19.70 34.50
C ALA A 198 36.16 21.06 34.31
N ILE A 199 35.50 21.56 35.35
CA ILE A 199 34.83 22.87 35.33
C ILE A 199 35.86 24.01 35.21
N MET A 200 37.01 23.86 35.88
CA MET A 200 38.13 24.78 35.74
C MET A 200 38.68 24.80 34.31
N ALA A 201 38.89 23.62 33.70
CA ALA A 201 39.34 23.49 32.31
C ALA A 201 38.34 24.09 31.32
N GLY A 202 37.06 23.73 31.42
CA GLY A 202 36.02 24.25 30.54
C GLY A 202 35.83 25.77 30.66
N SER A 203 35.90 26.31 31.88
CA SER A 203 35.77 27.76 32.10
C SER A 203 36.96 28.53 31.52
N THR A 204 38.17 27.99 31.65
CA THR A 204 39.37 28.53 30.99
C THR A 204 39.27 28.46 29.46
N ILE A 205 38.76 27.36 28.89
CA ILE A 205 38.60 27.20 27.43
C ILE A 205 37.56 28.18 26.87
N LEU A 206 36.43 28.34 27.56
CA LEU A 206 35.30 29.16 27.08
C LEU A 206 35.49 30.66 27.34
N PHE A 207 36.01 31.00 28.52
CA PHE A 207 36.04 32.39 29.00
C PHE A 207 37.47 32.94 29.18
N GLY A 208 38.50 32.13 28.92
CA GLY A 208 39.91 32.51 29.06
C GLY A 208 40.42 32.56 30.50
N ASN A 209 39.55 32.32 31.50
CA ASN A 209 39.94 32.22 32.91
C ASN A 209 38.97 31.33 33.70
N ALA A 210 39.47 30.77 34.80
CA ALA A 210 38.69 29.98 35.74
C ALA A 210 38.25 30.76 36.98
N SER A 211 37.74 31.98 36.82
CA SER A 211 37.16 32.72 37.96
C SER A 211 35.99 31.96 38.59
N SER A 212 35.78 32.09 39.90
CA SER A 212 34.68 31.40 40.62
C SER A 212 33.31 31.63 39.97
N LYS A 213 33.05 32.85 39.48
CA LYS A 213 31.84 33.20 38.74
C LYS A 213 31.69 32.42 37.41
N ASN A 214 32.78 32.27 36.66
CA ASN A 214 32.76 31.54 35.38
C ASN A 214 32.65 30.03 35.58
N GLN A 215 33.25 29.50 36.66
CA GLN A 215 33.09 28.11 37.05
C GLN A 215 31.63 27.81 37.46
N GLU A 216 31.02 28.67 38.26
CA GLU A 216 29.61 28.54 38.68
C GLU A 216 28.66 28.57 37.48
N ARG A 217 28.86 29.53 36.55
CA ARG A 217 28.10 29.60 35.29
C ARG A 217 28.19 28.31 34.49
N LEU A 218 29.40 27.79 34.31
CA LEU A 218 29.61 26.55 33.56
C LEU A 218 29.01 25.34 34.29
N ALA A 219 29.10 25.29 35.62
CA ALA A 219 28.53 24.21 36.41
C ALA A 219 27.00 24.17 36.30
N MET A 220 26.33 25.31 36.44
CA MET A 220 24.87 25.42 36.25
C MET A 220 24.47 25.02 34.82
N PHE A 221 25.19 25.51 33.82
CA PHE A 221 24.96 25.10 32.43
C PHE A 221 25.09 23.58 32.22
N MET A 222 26.14 22.96 32.75
CA MET A 222 26.38 21.54 32.59
C MET A 222 25.31 20.68 33.28
N ASP A 223 24.83 21.10 34.45
CA ASP A 223 23.78 20.39 35.18
C ASP A 223 22.46 20.40 34.37
N ASP A 224 21.98 21.59 34.00
CA ASP A 224 20.76 21.76 33.19
C ASP A 224 20.87 21.02 31.84
N LEU A 225 22.05 21.10 31.21
CA LEU A 225 22.30 20.49 29.91
C LEU A 225 22.27 18.96 29.96
N LEU A 226 22.99 18.35 30.91
CA LEU A 226 23.11 16.90 30.98
C LEU A 226 21.77 16.27 31.38
N GLU A 227 21.02 16.91 32.28
CA GLU A 227 19.66 16.50 32.62
C GLU A 227 18.77 16.50 31.37
N CYS A 228 18.71 17.61 30.64
CA CYS A 228 17.90 17.73 29.43
C CYS A 228 18.31 16.74 28.33
N ILE A 229 19.62 16.59 28.07
CA ILE A 229 20.11 15.74 26.98
C ILE A 229 19.79 14.26 27.25
N PHE A 230 20.12 13.75 28.44
CA PHE A 230 20.02 12.32 28.70
C PHE A 230 18.62 11.84 29.07
N ASN A 231 17.78 12.72 29.62
CA ASN A 231 16.40 12.38 29.92
C ASN A 231 15.49 12.69 28.73
N ASP A 232 15.33 13.95 28.36
CA ASP A 232 14.28 14.34 27.42
C ASP A 232 14.70 14.19 25.97
N VAL A 233 15.87 14.72 25.60
CA VAL A 233 16.33 14.72 24.21
C VAL A 233 16.61 13.30 23.72
N LYS A 234 17.32 12.49 24.50
CA LYS A 234 17.65 11.10 24.16
C LYS A 234 16.40 10.24 24.00
N ASN A 235 15.45 10.32 24.94
CA ASN A 235 14.24 9.50 24.88
C ASN A 235 13.30 9.94 23.75
N THR A 236 13.11 11.25 23.58
CA THR A 236 12.25 11.80 22.53
C THR A 236 12.81 11.53 21.14
N SER A 237 14.13 11.70 20.94
CA SER A 237 14.78 11.40 19.65
C SER A 237 14.74 9.90 19.31
N ALA A 238 14.96 9.02 20.30
CA ALA A 238 14.83 7.58 20.12
C ALA A 238 13.38 7.16 19.81
N GLN A 239 12.38 7.79 20.44
CA GLN A 239 10.98 7.57 20.11
C GLN A 239 10.66 8.02 18.68
N MET A 240 11.08 9.24 18.32
CA MET A 240 10.87 9.82 16.99
C MET A 240 11.47 8.94 15.89
N LEU A 241 12.67 8.42 16.10
CA LEU A 241 13.31 7.49 15.16
C LEU A 241 12.53 6.18 15.01
N ARG A 242 12.13 5.55 16.12
CA ARG A 242 11.37 4.30 16.10
C ARG A 242 10.03 4.46 15.40
N GLU A 243 9.34 5.56 15.67
CA GLU A 243 8.08 5.89 15.00
C GLU A 243 8.31 6.07 13.50
N PHE A 244 9.30 6.88 13.12
CA PHE A 244 9.65 7.10 11.71
C PHE A 244 9.98 5.80 10.97
N GLN A 245 10.84 4.96 11.54
CA GLN A 245 11.20 3.66 10.96
C GLN A 245 9.99 2.73 10.84
N ARG A 246 9.09 2.71 11.84
CA ARG A 246 7.86 1.92 11.76
C ARG A 246 6.97 2.37 10.60
N ALA A 247 6.70 3.67 10.49
CA ALA A 247 5.90 4.20 9.39
C ALA A 247 6.56 3.95 8.02
N MET A 248 7.89 4.01 7.95
CA MET A 248 8.61 3.69 6.73
C MET A 248 8.51 2.21 6.37
N ASN A 249 8.61 1.29 7.33
CA ASN A 249 8.44 -0.14 7.09
C ASN A 249 7.02 -0.46 6.58
N ASP A 250 6.00 0.20 7.13
CA ASP A 250 4.62 0.07 6.66
C ASP A 250 4.46 0.59 5.23
N LEU A 251 5.08 1.74 4.92
CA LEU A 251 5.11 2.28 3.55
C LEU A 251 5.85 1.33 2.59
N GLN A 252 7.01 0.80 2.98
CA GLN A 252 7.80 -0.10 2.16
C GLN A 252 7.09 -1.41 1.89
N SER A 253 6.39 -1.97 2.89
CA SER A 253 5.63 -3.21 2.74
C SER A 253 4.46 -3.03 1.77
N SER A 254 3.68 -1.95 1.93
CA SER A 254 2.58 -1.61 1.03
C SER A 254 3.04 -1.29 -0.38
N GLN A 255 4.14 -0.52 -0.53
CA GLN A 255 4.78 -0.25 -1.82
C GLN A 255 5.23 -1.56 -2.48
N THR A 256 5.92 -2.43 -1.75
CA THR A 256 6.46 -3.68 -2.31
C THR A 256 5.32 -4.56 -2.82
N LEU A 257 4.24 -4.68 -2.04
CA LEU A 257 3.04 -5.42 -2.45
C LEU A 257 2.43 -4.82 -3.74
N LEU A 258 2.21 -3.51 -3.76
CA LEU A 258 1.60 -2.83 -4.89
C LEU A 258 2.45 -2.94 -6.16
N PHE A 259 3.73 -2.55 -6.11
CA PHE A 259 4.58 -2.46 -7.30
C PHE A 259 5.17 -3.79 -7.76
N ARG A 260 5.38 -4.77 -6.87
CA ARG A 260 5.96 -6.07 -7.26
C ARG A 260 4.93 -7.16 -7.49
N LYS A 261 3.73 -7.05 -6.92
CA LYS A 261 2.70 -8.08 -7.03
C LYS A 261 1.45 -7.58 -7.75
N GLU A 262 0.74 -6.62 -7.16
CA GLU A 262 -0.60 -6.25 -7.64
C GLU A 262 -0.59 -5.56 -9.01
N LEU A 263 0.28 -4.56 -9.21
CA LEU A 263 0.39 -3.83 -10.46
C LEU A 263 0.79 -4.73 -11.64
N PRO A 264 1.86 -5.55 -11.55
CA PRO A 264 2.21 -6.48 -12.62
C PRO A 264 1.12 -7.51 -12.89
N GLU A 265 0.51 -8.10 -11.85
CA GLU A 265 -0.56 -9.08 -11.99
C GLU A 265 -1.77 -8.45 -12.70
N TYR A 266 -2.20 -7.27 -12.25
CA TYR A 266 -3.29 -6.53 -12.88
C TYR A 266 -3.01 -6.24 -14.35
N LEU A 267 -1.84 -5.67 -14.68
CA LEU A 267 -1.48 -5.35 -16.05
C LEU A 267 -1.37 -6.59 -16.95
N SER A 268 -0.88 -7.72 -16.41
CA SER A 268 -0.78 -8.99 -17.16
C SER A 268 -2.14 -9.55 -17.59
N ASN A 269 -3.21 -9.25 -16.83
CA ASN A 269 -4.57 -9.66 -17.18
C ASN A 269 -5.18 -8.78 -18.31
N PHE A 270 -4.61 -7.60 -18.58
CA PHE A 270 -5.06 -6.69 -19.64
C PHE A 270 -4.25 -6.78 -20.93
N GLU A 271 -3.05 -7.35 -20.87
CA GLU A 271 -2.36 -7.76 -22.09
C GLU A 271 -3.10 -8.97 -22.67
N PHE A 272 -3.40 -8.95 -23.97
CA PHE A 272 -3.91 -10.12 -24.71
C PHE A 272 -2.80 -11.18 -24.82
N GLY A 273 -2.28 -11.63 -23.68
CA GLY A 273 -1.27 -12.66 -23.57
C GLY A 273 -1.87 -14.05 -23.61
N THR A 274 -1.00 -15.05 -23.72
CA THR A 274 -1.37 -16.48 -23.73
C THR A 274 -2.21 -16.88 -22.52
N LYS A 275 -1.96 -16.27 -21.35
CA LYS A 275 -2.72 -16.51 -20.12
C LYS A 275 -4.18 -16.06 -20.23
N PHE A 276 -4.43 -14.83 -20.71
CA PHE A 276 -5.80 -14.32 -20.88
C PHE A 276 -6.60 -15.15 -21.89
N VAL A 277 -5.98 -15.54 -23.01
CA VAL A 277 -6.63 -16.38 -24.02
C VAL A 277 -6.94 -17.77 -23.45
N HIS A 278 -6.00 -18.38 -22.72
CA HIS A 278 -6.19 -19.69 -22.11
C HIS A 278 -7.31 -19.71 -21.06
N GLU A 279 -7.41 -18.67 -20.23
CA GLU A 279 -8.38 -18.61 -19.12
C GLU A 279 -9.78 -18.18 -19.55
N ASN A 280 -9.93 -17.43 -20.65
CA ASN A 280 -11.21 -16.81 -21.01
C ASN A 280 -11.83 -17.34 -22.31
N PHE A 281 -11.07 -18.00 -23.20
CA PHE A 281 -11.60 -18.52 -24.47
C PHE A 281 -11.72 -20.05 -24.43
N ALA A 282 -12.91 -20.56 -24.76
CA ALA A 282 -13.15 -21.98 -24.95
C ALA A 282 -13.67 -22.23 -26.38
N GLN A 283 -13.07 -23.19 -27.09
CA GLN A 283 -13.58 -23.67 -28.37
C GLN A 283 -14.26 -25.02 -28.16
N ILE A 284 -15.56 -25.08 -28.43
CA ILE A 284 -16.33 -26.33 -28.40
C ILE A 284 -16.60 -26.74 -29.84
N ASN A 285 -15.99 -27.85 -30.27
CA ASN A 285 -16.28 -28.44 -31.56
C ASN A 285 -17.16 -29.68 -31.34
N VAL A 286 -18.44 -29.59 -31.71
CA VAL A 286 -19.38 -30.70 -31.62
C VAL A 286 -19.39 -31.44 -32.96
N PHE A 287 -19.05 -32.72 -32.93
CA PHE A 287 -19.09 -33.59 -34.09
C PHE A 287 -19.89 -34.85 -33.77
N LEU A 288 -20.56 -35.39 -34.79
CA LEU A 288 -21.19 -36.71 -34.71
C LEU A 288 -20.09 -37.77 -34.82
N HIS A 289 -20.03 -38.68 -33.84
CA HIS A 289 -19.02 -39.73 -33.80
C HIS A 289 -19.13 -40.71 -34.99
N LYS A 290 -20.37 -40.94 -35.49
CA LYS A 290 -20.68 -41.77 -36.66
C LYS A 290 -21.89 -41.19 -37.39
N MET A 291 -21.98 -41.39 -38.70
CA MET A 291 -23.14 -41.02 -39.52
C MET A 291 -24.30 -42.02 -39.34
N ASN A 292 -24.65 -42.32 -38.09
CA ASN A 292 -25.73 -43.23 -37.75
C ASN A 292 -26.80 -42.44 -37.02
N VAL A 293 -27.94 -42.27 -37.67
CA VAL A 293 -29.13 -41.67 -37.06
C VAL A 293 -29.95 -42.79 -36.46
N GLU A 294 -30.07 -42.82 -35.14
CA GLU A 294 -30.99 -43.73 -34.47
C GLU A 294 -32.42 -43.21 -34.64
N HIS A 295 -33.26 -44.00 -35.31
CA HIS A 295 -34.67 -43.73 -35.45
C HIS A 295 -35.46 -44.57 -34.48
N TRP A 296 -36.06 -43.93 -33.48
CA TRP A 296 -37.02 -44.55 -32.58
C TRP A 296 -38.42 -44.29 -33.12
N ARG A 297 -39.14 -45.35 -33.51
CA ARG A 297 -40.56 -45.30 -33.87
C ARG A 297 -41.35 -46.24 -32.99
N GLN A 298 -42.47 -45.75 -32.48
CA GLN A 298 -43.41 -46.55 -31.71
C GLN A 298 -44.45 -47.14 -32.67
N GLU A 299 -44.42 -48.46 -32.84
CA GLU A 299 -45.39 -49.17 -33.66
C GLU A 299 -46.59 -49.62 -32.80
N PRO A 300 -47.84 -49.45 -33.28
CA PRO A 300 -49.01 -49.87 -32.53
C PRO A 300 -49.03 -51.39 -32.42
N THR A 301 -49.11 -51.91 -31.19
CA THR A 301 -49.10 -53.36 -30.91
C THR A 301 -50.35 -54.07 -31.46
N TYR A 302 -51.40 -53.32 -31.80
CA TYR A 302 -52.66 -53.88 -32.28
C TYR A 302 -53.28 -53.02 -33.38
N SER A 303 -53.59 -53.66 -34.51
CA SER A 303 -54.23 -53.00 -35.65
C SER A 303 -55.74 -53.27 -35.66
N ILE A 304 -56.52 -52.37 -36.26
CA ILE A 304 -57.97 -52.56 -36.47
C ILE A 304 -58.24 -53.84 -37.29
N TRP A 305 -57.32 -54.23 -38.17
CA TRP A 305 -57.43 -55.49 -38.92
C TRP A 305 -57.27 -56.72 -38.02
N SER A 306 -56.34 -56.66 -37.06
CA SER A 306 -56.17 -57.70 -36.03
C SER A 306 -57.45 -57.84 -35.19
N PHE A 307 -58.07 -56.71 -34.82
CA PHE A 307 -59.35 -56.69 -34.11
C PHE A 307 -60.49 -57.41 -34.86
N PHE A 308 -60.68 -57.11 -36.13
CA PHE A 308 -61.70 -57.77 -36.93
C PHE A 308 -61.40 -59.25 -37.16
N CYS A 309 -60.13 -59.63 -37.27
CA CYS A 309 -59.72 -61.03 -37.38
C CYS A 309 -60.10 -61.82 -36.12
N ASP A 310 -59.83 -61.26 -34.93
CA ASP A 310 -60.15 -61.90 -33.65
C ASP A 310 -61.67 -62.02 -33.44
N ILE A 311 -62.45 -60.99 -33.80
CA ILE A 311 -63.92 -61.03 -33.76
C ILE A 311 -64.47 -62.07 -34.74
N GLY A 312 -63.96 -62.09 -35.98
CA GLY A 312 -64.40 -63.05 -36.99
C GLY A 312 -64.12 -64.49 -36.59
N ALA A 313 -62.92 -64.74 -36.05
CA ALA A 313 -62.53 -66.06 -35.54
C ALA A 313 -63.42 -66.51 -34.38
N THR A 314 -63.68 -65.63 -33.42
CA THR A 314 -64.54 -65.95 -32.27
C THR A 314 -66.00 -66.15 -32.65
N MET A 315 -66.57 -65.29 -33.52
CA MET A 315 -67.93 -65.48 -34.03
C MET A 315 -68.10 -66.79 -34.81
N SER A 316 -67.14 -67.12 -35.67
CA SER A 316 -67.15 -68.38 -36.42
C SER A 316 -67.07 -69.59 -35.50
N LEU A 317 -66.24 -69.53 -34.44
CA LEU A 317 -66.05 -70.63 -33.51
C LEU A 317 -67.30 -70.89 -32.66
N PHE A 318 -67.95 -69.84 -32.15
CA PHE A 318 -69.07 -69.98 -31.23
C PHE A 318 -70.43 -70.14 -31.91
N LEU A 319 -70.68 -69.42 -33.01
CA LEU A 319 -72.00 -69.38 -33.66
C LEU A 319 -72.03 -70.17 -34.98
N GLY A 320 -70.87 -70.54 -35.53
CA GLY A 320 -70.79 -71.06 -36.91
C GLY A 320 -71.25 -70.04 -37.96
N ALA A 321 -71.32 -68.76 -37.60
CA ALA A 321 -71.82 -67.69 -38.44
C ALA A 321 -70.67 -67.00 -39.18
N SER A 322 -70.89 -66.73 -40.46
CA SER A 322 -70.01 -65.94 -41.32
C SER A 322 -70.59 -64.53 -41.53
N MET A 323 -69.80 -63.64 -42.12
CA MET A 323 -70.28 -62.29 -42.48
C MET A 323 -71.53 -62.33 -43.38
N LEU A 324 -71.66 -63.38 -44.20
CA LEU A 324 -72.81 -63.61 -45.07
C LEU A 324 -74.09 -63.89 -44.26
N THR A 325 -73.99 -64.66 -43.18
CA THR A 325 -75.12 -64.94 -42.28
C THR A 325 -75.58 -63.68 -41.56
N ILE A 326 -74.66 -62.78 -41.18
CA ILE A 326 -75.00 -61.47 -40.60
C ILE A 326 -75.76 -60.61 -41.62
N ILE A 327 -75.28 -60.56 -42.87
CA ILE A 327 -75.95 -59.81 -43.95
C ILE A 327 -77.36 -60.36 -44.20
N GLU A 328 -77.54 -61.68 -44.16
CA GLU A 328 -78.83 -62.33 -44.35
C GLU A 328 -79.81 -62.03 -43.22
N VAL A 329 -79.33 -62.03 -41.97
CA VAL A 329 -80.14 -61.58 -40.81
C VAL A 329 -80.51 -60.10 -40.95
N LEU A 330 -79.56 -59.24 -41.33
CA LEU A 330 -79.85 -57.82 -41.57
C LEU A 330 -80.86 -57.63 -42.70
N TYR A 331 -80.76 -58.38 -43.79
CA TYR A 331 -81.71 -58.35 -44.89
C TYR A 331 -83.11 -58.81 -44.43
N PHE A 332 -83.21 -59.89 -43.64
CA PHE A 332 -84.47 -60.36 -43.08
C PHE A 332 -85.11 -59.31 -42.15
N VAL A 333 -84.32 -58.68 -41.28
CA VAL A 333 -84.78 -57.62 -40.36
C VAL A 333 -85.23 -56.38 -41.14
N LEU A 334 -84.48 -55.95 -42.14
CA LEU A 334 -84.83 -54.80 -42.98
C LEU A 334 -86.06 -55.08 -43.86
N SER A 335 -86.16 -56.28 -44.43
CA SER A 335 -87.30 -56.72 -45.26
C SER A 335 -88.59 -56.88 -44.44
N SER A 336 -88.50 -57.38 -43.21
CA SER A 336 -89.63 -57.48 -42.28
C SER A 336 -90.05 -56.14 -41.68
N SER A 337 -89.24 -55.08 -41.81
CA SER A 337 -89.55 -53.77 -41.28
C SER A 337 -90.67 -53.09 -42.10
N ARG A 338 -91.64 -52.48 -41.40
CA ARG A 338 -92.81 -51.77 -41.97
C ARG A 338 -92.46 -50.61 -42.93
N ILE A 339 -91.18 -50.24 -42.99
CA ILE A 339 -90.64 -49.17 -43.84
C ILE A 339 -90.62 -49.58 -45.32
N TYR A 340 -90.34 -50.86 -45.64
CA TYR A 340 -90.27 -51.33 -47.04
C TYR A 340 -91.63 -51.36 -47.75
N LYS A 341 -92.72 -51.72 -47.04
CA LYS A 341 -94.09 -51.70 -47.59
C LYS A 341 -94.58 -50.28 -47.92
N THR A 342 -94.04 -49.26 -47.27
CA THR A 342 -94.43 -47.86 -47.50
C THR A 342 -93.79 -47.30 -48.78
N ILE A 343 -92.63 -47.82 -49.19
CA ILE A 343 -91.91 -47.38 -50.40
C ILE A 343 -92.54 -47.93 -51.69
N GLU A 344 -93.16 -49.11 -51.66
CA GLU A 344 -93.84 -49.69 -52.83
C GLU A 344 -95.14 -48.94 -53.19
N VAL A 345 -95.92 -48.52 -52.18
CA VAL A 345 -97.16 -47.75 -52.39
C VAL A 345 -96.90 -46.38 -53.00
N TRP A 346 -95.80 -45.72 -52.63
CA TRP A 346 -95.38 -44.44 -53.22
C TRP A 346 -94.94 -44.56 -54.69
N ARG A 347 -94.53 -45.75 -55.16
CA ARG A 347 -94.10 -45.95 -56.56
C ARG A 347 -95.28 -46.06 -57.54
N GLN A 348 -96.46 -46.54 -57.10
CA GLN A 348 -97.65 -46.72 -57.94
C GLN A 348 -98.38 -45.38 -58.25
N GLN A 349 -98.43 -44.43 -57.30
CA GLN A 349 -99.14 -43.15 -57.51
C GLN A 349 -98.45 -42.19 -58.49
N LYS A 350 -97.14 -42.35 -58.74
CA LYS A 350 -96.38 -41.48 -59.64
C LYS A 350 -96.58 -41.79 -61.13
N PHE A 351 -97.10 -42.98 -61.47
CA PHE A 351 -97.28 -43.42 -62.86
C PHE A 351 -98.60 -42.99 -63.49
N THR A 352 -99.67 -42.80 -62.71
CA THR A 352 -100.99 -42.38 -63.24
C THR A 352 -101.10 -40.89 -63.52
N GLY A 353 -100.41 -40.03 -62.75
CA GLY A 353 -100.41 -38.57 -62.96
C GLY A 353 -99.73 -38.09 -64.25
N ASN A 354 -98.79 -38.85 -64.81
CA ASN A 354 -98.05 -38.45 -66.02
C ASN A 354 -98.82 -38.66 -67.33
N ASN A 355 -99.84 -39.53 -67.35
CA ASN A 355 -100.58 -39.84 -68.58
C ASN A 355 -101.69 -38.82 -68.92
N GLU A 356 -102.20 -38.08 -67.93
CA GLU A 356 -103.19 -37.02 -68.19
C GLU A 356 -102.56 -35.75 -68.78
N GLN A 357 -101.31 -35.41 -68.43
CA GLN A 357 -100.65 -34.23 -68.98
C GLN A 357 -100.32 -34.38 -70.48
N ILE A 358 -100.01 -35.59 -70.96
CA ILE A 358 -99.66 -35.85 -72.37
C ILE A 358 -100.88 -35.71 -73.31
N LYS A 359 -102.11 -35.91 -72.82
CA LYS A 359 -103.33 -35.74 -73.63
C LYS A 359 -103.68 -34.27 -73.90
N LYS A 360 -103.40 -33.36 -72.96
CA LYS A 360 -103.72 -31.92 -73.13
C LYS A 360 -102.80 -31.23 -74.16
N THR A 361 -101.54 -31.64 -74.28
CA THR A 361 -100.59 -31.04 -75.23
C THR A 361 -100.85 -31.43 -76.68
N LYS A 362 -101.56 -32.54 -76.95
CA LYS A 362 -101.88 -32.98 -78.32
C LYS A 362 -103.08 -32.28 -78.96
N MET A 363 -103.96 -31.61 -78.19
CA MET A 363 -105.13 -30.91 -78.76
C MET A 363 -104.85 -29.46 -79.18
N ILE A 364 -103.76 -28.83 -78.71
CA ILE A 364 -103.45 -27.42 -79.03
C ILE A 364 -102.72 -27.29 -80.40
N ASN A 365 -102.04 -28.34 -80.89
CA ASN A 365 -101.30 -28.30 -82.15
C ASN A 365 -102.11 -28.67 -83.41
N LYS A 366 -103.46 -28.70 -83.35
CA LYS A 366 -104.34 -29.02 -84.49
C LYS A 366 -105.13 -27.82 -85.06
N SER A 367 -104.77 -26.60 -84.68
CA SER A 367 -105.33 -25.37 -85.27
C SER A 367 -104.21 -24.46 -85.78
N CYS A 368 -103.61 -24.85 -86.90
CA CYS A 368 -103.00 -24.01 -87.92
C CYS A 368 -103.16 -24.72 -89.27
#